data_AF-G1VCY6-F1
#
_entry.id   AF-G1VCY6-F1
#
_cell.length_a   1.000
_cell.length_b   1.000
_cell.length_c   1.000
_cell.angle_alpha   90.00
_cell.angle_beta   90.00
_cell.angle_gamma   90.00
#
_symmetry.space_group_name_H-M   'P 1'
#
loop_
_entity.id
_entity.type
_entity.pdbx_description
1 polymer ?
#
loop_
_entity_poly.entity_id
_entity_poly.type
_entity_poly.pdbx_seq_one_letter_code
_entity_poly.pdbx_strand_id
1 'polypeptide(L)'
;MHANVQTRFNPATGDMAPYYRIKESYRDVQGHVHSLILLNIGFEPSLTAVQVRKIAYALTERFKTRSTPSLFKEHLEGLTPIEQAKADEWWIRMEKEGGIDRFNKEEQKSLRKYENYIDLETANYTDARNVGAEWLCKQTIDKLQLEGFLRKNGWTENAIHTALSALIVRTVYAVSERSSYYYLRDNSAAAELYSGVPGWTLGINSLYKITDKLYELKEQLERHLCSVTDNLFNIDNKLMLFDLTNFYFEGSKRNSDKAKFGRSKEKRSDCKQLVLALCINKEGFIRYSSILEGNTADPKSLPNMIDTLAKRNPSRTKDTLVVMDAGVATEENLELIKKKGYNYLCVSRTQMKDCMLSDDNKSVTVMDAHR
;
A
#
# COMPACT_ATOMS: atom_id res chain seq x y z
N MET A 1 11.57 -8.49 -49.26
CA MET A 1 12.62 -8.34 -50.28
C MET A 1 12.34 -7.17 -51.21
N HIS A 2 13.40 -6.52 -51.66
CA HIS A 2 13.32 -5.36 -52.56
C HIS A 2 14.27 -5.53 -53.75
N ALA A 3 13.74 -5.34 -54.96
CA ALA A 3 14.56 -5.26 -56.17
C ALA A 3 15.15 -3.85 -56.31
N ASN A 4 16.47 -3.76 -56.21
CA ASN A 4 17.23 -2.56 -56.50
C ASN A 4 17.67 -2.59 -57.98
N VAL A 5 17.40 -1.51 -58.71
CA VAL A 5 17.74 -1.36 -60.13
C VAL A 5 18.76 -0.23 -60.26
N GLN A 6 19.89 -0.50 -60.91
CA GLN A 6 20.88 0.51 -61.25
C GLN A 6 21.23 0.42 -62.73
N THR A 7 21.28 1.53 -63.44
CA THR A 7 21.77 1.52 -64.83
C THR A 7 23.29 1.34 -64.82
N ARG A 8 23.80 0.31 -65.50
CA ARG A 8 25.24 0.02 -65.61
C ARG A 8 25.60 -0.33 -67.06
N PHE A 9 26.85 -0.10 -67.44
CA PHE A 9 27.37 -0.49 -68.74
C PHE A 9 27.38 -2.03 -68.84
N ASN A 10 26.72 -2.57 -69.86
CA ASN A 10 26.66 -4.01 -70.13
C ASN A 10 27.74 -4.38 -71.16
N PRO A 11 28.81 -5.09 -70.77
CA PRO A 11 29.89 -5.45 -71.69
C PRO A 11 29.46 -6.34 -72.86
N ALA A 12 28.35 -7.08 -72.71
CA ALA A 12 27.86 -7.99 -73.72
C ALA A 12 27.08 -7.29 -74.85
N THR A 13 26.43 -6.16 -74.56
CA THR A 13 25.64 -5.40 -75.53
C THR A 13 26.30 -4.08 -75.93
N GLY A 14 27.31 -3.62 -75.20
CA GLY A 14 28.03 -2.36 -75.47
C GLY A 14 27.28 -1.10 -75.02
N ASP A 15 26.15 -1.25 -74.33
CA ASP A 15 25.23 -0.15 -73.96
C ASP A 15 24.89 -0.15 -72.46
N MET A 16 24.32 0.97 -72.00
CA MET A 16 23.81 1.10 -70.63
C MET A 16 22.51 0.31 -70.46
N ALA A 17 22.50 -0.66 -69.53
CA ALA A 17 21.37 -1.54 -69.27
C ALA A 17 21.03 -1.60 -67.77
N PRO A 18 19.78 -1.96 -67.40
CA PRO A 18 19.40 -2.12 -66.00
C PRO A 18 20.09 -3.34 -65.38
N TYR A 19 20.77 -3.12 -64.26
CA TYR A 19 21.40 -4.13 -63.42
C TYR A 19 20.58 -4.34 -62.16
N TYR A 20 20.15 -5.58 -61.94
CA TYR A 20 19.21 -5.94 -60.88
C TYR A 20 19.92 -6.61 -59.69
N ARG A 21 19.50 -6.23 -58.47
CA ARG A 21 19.90 -6.86 -57.21
C ARG A 21 18.71 -7.08 -56.31
N ILE A 22 18.64 -8.22 -55.65
CA ILE A 22 17.65 -8.48 -54.60
C ILE A 22 18.30 -8.16 -53.27
N LYS A 23 17.64 -7.30 -52.48
CA LYS A 23 18.03 -6.98 -51.12
C LYS A 23 16.94 -7.35 -50.11
N GLU A 24 17.34 -7.61 -48.89
CA GLU A 24 16.44 -7.70 -47.75
C GLU A 24 16.95 -6.86 -46.59
N SER A 25 16.03 -6.29 -45.83
CA SER A 25 16.34 -5.42 -44.70
C SER A 25 16.14 -6.13 -43.38
N TYR A 26 16.99 -5.83 -42.39
CA TYR A 26 16.81 -6.22 -40.99
C TYR A 26 17.10 -5.02 -40.08
N ARG A 27 16.66 -5.07 -38.83
CA ARG A 27 16.93 -4.02 -37.84
C ARG A 27 18.01 -4.47 -36.85
N ASP A 28 18.88 -3.54 -36.46
CA ASP A 28 19.79 -3.77 -35.35
C ASP A 28 19.12 -3.52 -33.99
N VAL A 29 19.86 -3.77 -32.90
CA VAL A 29 19.40 -3.55 -31.53
C VAL A 29 19.01 -2.10 -31.19
N GLN A 30 19.48 -1.13 -31.98
CA GLN A 30 19.15 0.29 -31.81
C GLN A 30 17.98 0.71 -32.72
N GLY A 31 17.39 -0.24 -33.47
CA GLY A 31 16.29 0.01 -34.40
C GLY A 31 16.73 0.55 -35.77
N HIS A 32 18.04 0.68 -36.02
CA HIS A 32 18.54 1.12 -37.33
C HIS A 32 18.31 0.05 -38.39
N VAL A 33 17.90 0.49 -39.58
CA VAL A 33 17.63 -0.40 -40.72
C VAL A 33 18.91 -0.67 -41.50
N HIS A 34 19.30 -1.94 -41.56
CA HIS A 34 20.39 -2.45 -42.38
C HIS A 34 19.82 -3.21 -43.58
N SER A 35 20.51 -3.20 -44.73
CA SER A 35 20.09 -3.95 -45.91
C SER A 35 21.22 -4.81 -46.47
N LEU A 36 20.95 -6.08 -46.75
CA LEU A 36 21.89 -7.03 -47.31
C LEU A 36 21.45 -7.44 -48.71
N ILE A 37 22.42 -7.65 -49.60
CA ILE A 37 22.17 -8.17 -50.95
C ILE A 37 22.09 -9.69 -50.86
N LEU A 38 20.92 -10.25 -51.18
CA LEU A 38 20.68 -11.69 -51.22
C LEU A 38 21.10 -12.29 -52.56
N LEU A 39 20.89 -11.55 -53.67
CA LEU A 39 21.26 -11.99 -55.01
C LEU A 39 21.71 -10.82 -55.88
N ASN A 40 22.81 -11.02 -56.62
CA ASN A 40 23.14 -10.19 -57.76
C ASN A 40 22.59 -10.88 -59.02
N ILE A 41 21.42 -10.45 -59.50
CA ILE A 41 20.79 -11.02 -60.69
C ILE A 41 21.64 -10.71 -61.92
N GLY A 42 22.13 -9.47 -62.01
CA GLY A 42 22.90 -8.99 -63.15
C GLY A 42 22.04 -8.27 -64.19
N PHE A 43 22.42 -8.39 -65.46
CA PHE A 43 21.64 -7.90 -66.59
C PHE A 43 20.66 -9.01 -67.02
N GLU A 44 19.36 -8.71 -66.99
CA GLU A 44 18.31 -9.65 -67.41
C GLU A 44 17.45 -8.97 -68.48
N PRO A 45 17.80 -9.12 -69.78
CA PRO A 45 17.09 -8.44 -70.87
C PRO A 45 15.71 -9.05 -71.13
N SER A 46 15.44 -10.26 -70.62
CA SER A 46 14.14 -10.94 -70.80
C SER A 46 13.02 -10.41 -69.90
N LEU A 47 13.34 -9.59 -68.89
CA LEU A 47 12.37 -9.07 -67.92
C LEU A 47 12.43 -7.55 -67.82
N THR A 48 11.26 -6.94 -67.72
CA THR A 48 11.13 -5.51 -67.39
C THR A 48 11.35 -5.26 -65.90
N ALA A 49 11.74 -4.03 -65.53
CA ALA A 49 11.95 -3.65 -64.13
C ALA A 49 10.70 -3.86 -63.25
N VAL A 50 9.50 -3.74 -63.82
CA VAL A 50 8.23 -4.01 -63.14
C VAL A 50 8.09 -5.49 -62.80
N GLN A 51 8.40 -6.38 -63.75
CA GLN A 51 8.35 -7.83 -63.53
C GLN A 51 9.40 -8.27 -62.49
N VAL A 52 10.61 -7.69 -62.52
CA VAL A 52 11.63 -7.97 -61.51
C VAL A 52 11.17 -7.55 -60.10
N ARG A 53 10.52 -6.39 -59.95
CA ARG A 53 9.94 -5.96 -58.67
C ARG A 53 8.83 -6.89 -58.19
N LYS A 54 7.98 -7.34 -59.12
CA LYS A 54 6.88 -8.27 -58.84
C LYS A 54 7.41 -9.62 -58.35
N ILE A 55 8.43 -10.16 -59.01
CA ILE A 55 9.12 -11.39 -58.56
C ILE A 55 9.77 -11.18 -57.19
N ALA A 56 10.47 -10.07 -56.96
CA ALA A 56 11.08 -9.79 -55.65
C ALA A 56 10.03 -9.67 -54.53
N TYR A 57 8.87 -9.07 -54.80
CA TYR A 57 7.77 -9.03 -53.85
C TYR A 57 7.28 -10.44 -53.52
N ALA A 58 7.02 -11.27 -54.54
CA ALA A 58 6.58 -12.65 -54.37
C ALA A 58 7.60 -13.51 -53.58
N LEU A 59 8.89 -13.32 -53.84
CA LEU A 59 9.97 -13.99 -53.09
C LEU A 59 10.03 -13.58 -51.61
N THR A 60 9.40 -12.46 -51.22
CA THR A 60 9.32 -12.03 -49.81
C THR A 60 8.54 -13.01 -48.96
N GLU A 61 7.43 -13.56 -49.48
CA GLU A 61 6.62 -14.54 -48.73
C GLU A 61 7.41 -15.83 -48.51
N ARG A 62 8.07 -16.33 -49.57
CA ARG A 62 8.97 -17.48 -49.48
C ARG A 62 10.15 -17.23 -48.54
N PHE A 63 10.64 -15.99 -48.46
CA PHE A 63 11.71 -15.62 -47.53
C PHE A 63 11.25 -15.59 -46.06
N LYS A 64 10.01 -15.23 -45.77
CA LYS A 64 9.48 -15.26 -44.40
C LYS A 64 9.47 -16.68 -43.82
N THR A 65 9.18 -17.67 -44.66
CA THR A 65 9.14 -19.10 -44.29
C THR A 65 10.45 -19.83 -44.55
N ARG A 66 11.54 -19.13 -44.87
CA ARG A 66 12.86 -19.72 -45.21
C ARG A 66 13.43 -20.71 -44.18
N SER A 67 13.05 -20.55 -42.91
CA SER A 67 13.51 -21.40 -41.79
C SER A 67 12.65 -22.64 -41.58
N THR A 68 11.54 -22.77 -42.31
CA THR A 68 10.58 -23.87 -42.24
C THR A 68 10.41 -24.48 -43.64
N PRO A 69 11.04 -25.64 -43.92
CA PRO A 69 10.89 -26.27 -45.23
C PRO A 69 9.42 -26.66 -45.47
N SER A 70 8.79 -26.05 -46.46
CA SER A 70 7.46 -26.45 -46.92
C SER A 70 7.56 -27.78 -47.67
N LEU A 71 6.68 -28.73 -47.35
CA LEU A 71 6.63 -30.05 -48.00
C LEU A 71 6.17 -29.98 -49.46
N PHE A 72 5.57 -28.86 -49.88
CA PHE A 72 5.05 -28.64 -51.22
C PHE A 72 5.75 -27.45 -51.88
N LYS A 73 5.90 -27.50 -53.22
CA LYS A 73 6.33 -26.33 -53.99
C LYS A 73 5.22 -25.29 -53.96
N GLU A 74 5.40 -24.26 -53.14
CA GLU A 74 4.48 -23.13 -53.08
C GLU A 74 4.48 -22.37 -54.42
N HIS A 75 3.33 -22.35 -55.07
CA HIS A 75 3.12 -21.48 -56.23
C HIS A 75 2.94 -20.06 -55.72
N LEU A 76 3.74 -19.12 -56.23
CA LEU A 76 3.67 -17.74 -55.75
C LEU A 76 2.50 -17.04 -56.47
N GLU A 77 1.50 -16.62 -55.70
CA GLU A 77 0.30 -16.00 -56.25
C GLU A 77 0.62 -14.76 -57.09
N GLY A 78 -0.06 -14.63 -58.24
CA GLY A 78 0.02 -13.45 -59.09
C GLY A 78 1.18 -13.42 -60.09
N LEU A 79 2.06 -14.43 -60.16
CA LEU A 79 3.12 -14.52 -61.16
C LEU A 79 2.66 -15.26 -62.43
N THR A 80 3.16 -14.82 -63.60
CA THR A 80 3.04 -15.57 -64.86
C THR A 80 3.98 -16.79 -64.85
N PRO A 81 3.77 -17.81 -65.73
CA PRO A 81 4.63 -19.00 -65.76
C PRO A 81 6.13 -18.69 -65.94
N ILE A 82 6.45 -17.65 -66.71
CA ILE A 82 7.83 -17.19 -66.93
C ILE A 82 8.40 -16.52 -65.66
N GLU A 83 7.61 -15.69 -65.00
CA GLU A 83 7.99 -15.04 -63.73
C GLU A 83 8.18 -16.09 -62.61
N GLN A 84 7.34 -17.13 -62.57
CA GLN A 84 7.45 -18.22 -61.60
C GLN A 84 8.74 -19.02 -61.81
N ALA A 85 9.06 -19.38 -63.06
CA ALA A 85 10.30 -20.10 -63.37
C ALA A 85 11.54 -19.27 -62.98
N LYS A 86 11.50 -17.95 -63.22
CA LYS A 86 12.57 -17.02 -62.81
C LYS A 86 12.65 -16.85 -61.29
N ALA A 87 11.53 -16.82 -60.59
CA ALA A 87 11.49 -16.79 -59.13
C ALA A 87 12.16 -18.04 -58.53
N ASP A 88 11.85 -19.23 -59.06
CA ASP A 88 12.45 -20.50 -58.65
C ASP A 88 13.96 -20.54 -58.95
N GLU A 89 14.36 -20.09 -60.14
CA GLU A 89 15.78 -19.97 -60.53
C GLU A 89 16.54 -19.07 -59.55
N TRP A 90 16.01 -17.88 -59.26
CA TRP A 90 16.63 -16.92 -58.35
C TRP A 90 16.67 -17.42 -56.92
N TRP A 91 15.65 -18.15 -56.47
CA TRP A 91 15.66 -18.77 -55.15
C TRP A 91 16.79 -19.80 -55.02
N ILE A 92 16.91 -20.72 -55.98
CA ILE A 92 17.99 -21.72 -56.01
C ILE A 92 19.36 -21.03 -56.04
N ARG A 93 19.49 -19.94 -56.79
CA ARG A 93 20.72 -19.14 -56.80
C ARG A 93 21.01 -18.48 -55.46
N MET A 94 20.00 -17.93 -54.77
CA MET A 94 20.17 -17.34 -53.43
C MET A 94 20.64 -18.37 -52.40
N GLU A 95 20.14 -19.61 -52.48
CA GLU A 95 20.61 -20.72 -51.66
C GLU A 95 22.05 -21.11 -52.00
N LYS A 96 22.35 -21.34 -53.30
CA LYS A 96 23.67 -21.76 -53.75
C LYS A 96 24.77 -20.71 -53.53
N GLU A 97 24.45 -19.43 -53.72
CA GLU A 97 25.35 -18.29 -53.49
C GLU A 97 25.42 -17.88 -51.99
N GLY A 98 24.71 -18.61 -51.10
CA GLY A 98 24.72 -18.38 -49.66
C GLY A 98 24.21 -16.99 -49.26
N GLY A 99 23.34 -16.38 -50.07
CA GLY A 99 22.75 -15.08 -49.77
C GLY A 99 21.83 -15.13 -48.55
N ILE A 100 21.03 -16.21 -48.45
CA ILE A 100 20.10 -16.46 -47.35
C ILE A 100 20.85 -16.73 -46.04
N ASP A 101 21.88 -17.57 -46.08
CA ASP A 101 22.68 -17.90 -44.89
C ASP A 101 23.41 -16.68 -44.32
N ARG A 102 23.95 -15.82 -45.19
CA ARG A 102 24.59 -14.56 -44.77
C ARG A 102 23.60 -13.63 -44.05
N PHE A 103 22.37 -13.52 -44.57
CA PHE A 103 21.33 -12.75 -43.90
C PHE A 103 20.97 -13.34 -42.53
N ASN A 104 20.71 -14.65 -42.48
CA ASN A 104 20.38 -15.35 -41.22
C ASN A 104 21.46 -15.16 -40.15
N LYS A 105 22.74 -15.21 -40.55
CA LYS A 105 23.86 -15.00 -39.62
C LYS A 105 23.89 -13.59 -39.02
N GLU A 106 23.69 -12.55 -39.83
CA GLU A 106 23.68 -11.17 -39.33
C GLU A 106 22.42 -10.84 -38.52
N GLU A 107 21.26 -11.39 -38.92
CA GLU A 107 20.01 -11.29 -38.17
C GLU A 107 20.12 -11.98 -36.80
N GLN A 108 20.64 -13.21 -36.74
CA GLN A 108 20.88 -13.91 -35.47
C GLN A 108 21.91 -13.19 -34.58
N LYS A 109 22.94 -12.60 -35.16
CA LYS A 109 23.93 -11.80 -34.42
C LYS A 109 23.28 -10.55 -33.81
N SER A 110 22.34 -9.93 -34.52
CA SER A 110 21.52 -8.83 -34.00
C SER A 110 20.62 -9.29 -32.85
N LEU A 111 19.92 -10.42 -33.02
CA LEU A 111 19.05 -11.01 -31.99
C LEU A 111 19.82 -11.37 -30.71
N ARG A 112 20.99 -12.01 -30.83
CA ARG A 112 21.85 -12.31 -29.66
C ARG A 112 22.35 -11.06 -28.95
N LYS A 113 22.59 -9.97 -29.68
CA LYS A 113 22.89 -8.69 -29.04
C LYS A 113 21.66 -8.17 -28.29
N TYR A 114 20.46 -8.28 -28.88
CA TYR A 114 19.20 -7.84 -28.27
C TYR A 114 18.93 -8.51 -26.92
N GLU A 115 19.23 -9.81 -26.79
CA GLU A 115 19.09 -10.57 -25.53
C GLU A 115 19.85 -9.96 -24.33
N ASN A 116 20.87 -9.13 -24.59
CA ASN A 116 21.65 -8.47 -23.55
C ASN A 116 21.16 -7.06 -23.19
N TYR A 117 20.08 -6.59 -23.82
CA TYR A 117 19.49 -5.27 -23.54
C TYR A 117 18.20 -5.42 -22.71
N ILE A 118 18.08 -4.59 -21.69
CA ILE A 118 16.85 -4.43 -20.90
C ILE A 118 16.19 -3.14 -21.37
N ASP A 119 14.96 -3.23 -21.88
CA ASP A 119 14.16 -2.06 -22.19
C ASP A 119 13.53 -1.51 -20.91
N LEU A 120 14.08 -0.40 -20.41
CA LEU A 120 13.61 0.25 -19.19
C LEU A 120 12.17 0.78 -19.30
N GLU A 121 11.68 1.07 -20.51
CA GLU A 121 10.28 1.49 -20.72
C GLU A 121 9.31 0.32 -20.53
N THR A 122 9.80 -0.92 -20.68
CA THR A 122 9.02 -2.13 -20.39
C THR A 122 9.14 -2.60 -18.93
N ALA A 123 9.98 -1.94 -18.12
CA ALA A 123 10.16 -2.30 -16.73
C ALA A 123 8.88 -2.02 -15.93
N ASN A 124 8.23 -3.09 -15.46
CA ASN A 124 7.04 -3.01 -14.62
C ASN A 124 7.40 -3.30 -13.17
N TYR A 125 7.00 -2.41 -12.25
CA TYR A 125 7.06 -2.67 -10.82
C TYR A 125 5.87 -3.57 -10.44
N THR A 126 6.14 -4.84 -10.21
CA THR A 126 5.09 -5.81 -9.90
C THR A 126 4.63 -5.74 -8.44
N ASP A 127 5.45 -5.18 -7.55
CA ASP A 127 5.23 -5.23 -6.09
C ASP A 127 5.60 -3.92 -5.36
N ALA A 128 5.10 -2.79 -5.85
CA ALA A 128 5.31 -1.50 -5.19
C ALA A 128 4.51 -1.41 -3.88
N ARG A 129 5.16 -0.99 -2.78
CA ARG A 129 4.56 -0.82 -1.46
C ARG A 129 4.87 0.54 -0.85
N ASN A 130 3.93 1.07 -0.08
CA ASN A 130 4.09 2.24 0.77
C ASN A 130 4.83 1.86 2.06
N VAL A 131 5.91 2.58 2.35
CA VAL A 131 6.76 2.33 3.53
C VAL A 131 6.87 3.55 4.43
N GLY A 132 6.58 4.77 3.94
CA GLY A 132 6.92 6.01 4.63
C GLY A 132 6.26 6.18 6.01
N ALA A 133 4.93 6.33 6.04
CA ALA A 133 4.18 6.48 7.28
C ALA A 133 4.15 5.18 8.10
N GLU A 134 4.16 4.04 7.40
CA GLU A 134 4.23 2.71 7.98
C GLU A 134 5.48 2.52 8.84
N TRP A 135 6.63 2.95 8.33
CA TRP A 135 7.90 2.84 9.02
C TRP A 135 7.92 3.70 10.28
N LEU A 136 7.40 4.92 10.23
CA LEU A 136 7.26 5.77 11.41
C LEU A 136 6.38 5.12 12.49
N CYS A 137 5.27 4.50 12.07
CA CYS A 137 4.40 3.76 12.99
C CYS A 137 5.14 2.57 13.60
N LYS A 138 5.89 1.79 12.81
CA LYS A 138 6.71 0.69 13.33
C LYS A 138 7.72 1.19 14.37
N GLN A 139 8.51 2.21 14.05
CA GLN A 139 9.49 2.77 14.99
C GLN A 139 8.84 3.23 16.31
N THR A 140 7.64 3.79 16.23
CA THR A 140 6.87 4.20 17.41
C THR A 140 6.43 2.99 18.22
N ILE A 141 5.90 1.96 17.56
CA ILE A 141 5.49 0.71 18.21
C ILE A 141 6.68 0.01 18.87
N ASP A 142 7.85 0.00 18.23
CA ASP A 142 9.08 -0.56 18.78
C ASP A 142 9.49 0.17 20.07
N LYS A 143 9.43 1.52 20.07
CA LYS A 143 9.67 2.33 21.28
C LYS A 143 8.65 2.07 22.38
N LEU A 144 7.40 1.79 22.02
CA LEU A 144 6.34 1.40 22.95
C LEU A 144 6.48 -0.06 23.44
N GLN A 145 7.44 -0.81 22.92
CA GLN A 145 7.75 -2.20 23.32
C GLN A 145 6.55 -3.15 23.23
N LEU A 146 5.65 -2.92 22.27
CA LEU A 146 4.42 -3.72 22.15
C LEU A 146 4.69 -5.16 21.72
N GLU A 147 5.68 -5.39 20.86
CA GLU A 147 6.05 -6.74 20.42
C GLU A 147 6.47 -7.61 21.61
N GLY A 148 7.37 -7.09 22.45
CA GLY A 148 7.81 -7.76 23.68
C GLY A 148 6.67 -7.97 24.68
N PHE A 149 5.77 -6.98 24.82
CA PHE A 149 4.58 -7.11 25.64
C PHE A 149 3.66 -8.25 25.18
N LEU A 150 3.36 -8.33 23.88
CA LEU A 150 2.49 -9.38 23.34
C LEU A 150 3.15 -10.77 23.46
N ARG A 151 4.45 -10.87 23.17
CA ARG A 151 5.23 -12.11 23.34
C ARG A 151 5.20 -12.60 24.78
N LYS A 152 5.36 -11.71 25.77
CA LYS A 152 5.26 -12.04 27.20
C LYS A 152 3.87 -12.55 27.60
N ASN A 153 2.82 -12.13 26.90
CA ASN A 153 1.46 -12.60 27.10
C ASN A 153 1.15 -13.89 26.31
N GLY A 154 2.16 -14.59 25.79
CA GLY A 154 1.99 -15.91 25.15
C GLY A 154 1.44 -15.86 23.73
N TRP A 155 1.51 -14.71 23.05
CA TRP A 155 1.08 -14.61 21.66
C TRP A 155 2.10 -15.26 20.73
N THR A 156 1.61 -15.91 19.67
CA THR A 156 2.48 -16.45 18.61
C THR A 156 3.00 -15.32 17.72
N GLU A 157 4.18 -15.49 17.12
CA GLU A 157 4.77 -14.48 16.22
C GLU A 157 3.80 -14.08 15.09
N ASN A 158 3.08 -15.04 14.49
CA ASN A 158 2.07 -14.73 13.49
C ASN A 158 0.95 -13.82 14.02
N ALA A 159 0.49 -14.03 15.26
CA ALA A 159 -0.54 -13.19 15.86
C ALA A 159 0.00 -11.79 16.20
N ILE A 160 1.24 -11.72 16.68
CA ILE A 160 1.95 -10.46 16.95
C ILE A 160 2.11 -9.65 15.66
N HIS A 161 2.70 -10.24 14.62
CA HIS A 161 2.89 -9.57 13.33
C HIS A 161 1.56 -9.11 12.74
N THR A 162 0.52 -9.95 12.80
CA THR A 162 -0.81 -9.55 12.32
C THR A 162 -1.36 -8.36 13.11
N ALA A 163 -1.25 -8.35 14.44
CA ALA A 163 -1.74 -7.27 15.29
C ALA A 163 -1.00 -5.95 15.04
N LEU A 164 0.32 -5.99 14.99
CA LEU A 164 1.13 -4.77 14.83
C LEU A 164 1.02 -4.21 13.40
N SER A 165 0.95 -5.07 12.38
CA SER A 165 0.71 -4.64 11.00
C SER A 165 -0.67 -4.00 10.83
N ALA A 166 -1.71 -4.60 11.44
CA ALA A 166 -3.04 -4.04 11.47
C ALA A 166 -3.10 -2.69 12.18
N LEU A 167 -2.36 -2.54 13.29
CA LEU A 167 -2.26 -1.29 14.02
C LEU A 167 -1.67 -0.19 13.13
N ILE A 168 -0.57 -0.48 12.42
CA ILE A 168 0.03 0.47 11.47
C ILE A 168 -1.00 0.92 10.42
N VAL A 169 -1.64 -0.02 9.72
CA VAL A 169 -2.56 0.33 8.63
C VAL A 169 -3.77 1.10 9.13
N ARG A 170 -4.30 0.76 10.30
CA ARG A 170 -5.41 1.51 10.90
C ARG A 170 -5.01 2.90 11.37
N THR A 171 -3.76 3.09 11.81
CA THR A 171 -3.24 4.40 12.18
C THR A 171 -3.00 5.30 10.97
N VAL A 172 -2.43 4.75 9.89
CA VAL A 172 -2.08 5.53 8.69
C VAL A 172 -3.30 5.85 7.83
N TYR A 173 -4.15 4.86 7.58
CA TYR A 173 -5.22 4.96 6.58
C TYR A 173 -6.62 5.13 7.18
N ALA A 174 -6.79 4.92 8.50
CA ALA A 174 -8.06 5.03 9.21
C ALA A 174 -9.23 4.23 8.56
N VAL A 175 -8.91 3.07 8.00
CA VAL A 175 -9.87 2.24 7.25
C VAL A 175 -10.52 1.13 8.08
N SER A 176 -11.60 0.54 7.54
CA SER A 176 -12.24 -0.64 8.14
C SER A 176 -11.29 -1.84 8.26
N GLU A 177 -11.60 -2.83 9.11
CA GLU A 177 -10.80 -4.06 9.20
C GLU A 177 -10.73 -4.80 7.86
N ARG A 178 -11.86 -4.89 7.15
CA ARG A 178 -11.90 -5.49 5.81
C ARG A 178 -10.97 -4.75 4.83
N SER A 179 -11.03 -3.42 4.84
CA SER A 179 -10.17 -2.59 3.99
C SER A 179 -8.70 -2.72 4.41
N SER A 180 -8.42 -2.82 5.71
CA SER A 180 -7.06 -2.98 6.24
C SER A 180 -6.37 -4.21 5.67
N TYR A 181 -7.11 -5.33 5.49
CA TYR A 181 -6.60 -6.52 4.83
C TYR A 181 -6.12 -6.25 3.39
N TYR A 182 -6.90 -5.51 2.59
CA TYR A 182 -6.51 -5.19 1.22
C TYR A 182 -5.33 -4.21 1.17
N TYR A 183 -5.29 -3.22 2.07
CA TYR A 183 -4.14 -2.33 2.18
C TYR A 183 -2.86 -3.10 2.53
N LEU A 184 -2.92 -4.03 3.49
CA LEU A 184 -1.78 -4.87 3.87
C LEU A 184 -1.31 -5.79 2.74
N ARG A 185 -2.21 -6.20 1.84
CA ARG A 185 -1.89 -7.09 0.72
C ARG A 185 -1.35 -6.33 -0.49
N ASP A 186 -1.98 -5.21 -0.84
CA ASP A 186 -1.83 -4.58 -2.15
C ASP A 186 -1.02 -3.28 -2.12
N ASN A 187 -0.98 -2.58 -0.98
CA ASN A 187 -0.49 -1.19 -0.94
C ASN A 187 0.57 -0.91 0.11
N SER A 188 0.47 -1.48 1.31
CA SER A 188 1.22 -1.08 2.49
C SER A 188 2.25 -2.14 2.86
N ALA A 189 3.49 -1.73 3.12
CA ALA A 189 4.57 -2.63 3.53
C ALA A 189 4.48 -3.06 5.01
N ALA A 190 3.43 -2.68 5.73
CA ALA A 190 3.34 -2.88 7.18
C ALA A 190 3.46 -4.36 7.59
N ALA A 191 2.98 -5.27 6.74
CA ALA A 191 3.10 -6.72 6.91
C ALA A 191 4.55 -7.19 6.78
N GLU A 192 5.25 -6.76 5.74
CA GLU A 192 6.65 -7.06 5.44
C GLU A 192 7.59 -6.46 6.50
N LEU A 193 7.25 -5.27 7.01
CA LEU A 193 8.02 -4.56 8.03
C LEU A 193 8.12 -5.31 9.36
N TYR A 194 7.12 -6.12 9.72
CA TYR A 194 7.18 -6.98 10.92
C TYR A 194 7.56 -8.41 10.61
N SER A 195 7.02 -8.99 9.53
CA SER A 195 7.33 -10.38 9.19
C SER A 195 8.77 -10.56 8.70
N GLY A 196 9.40 -9.52 8.15
CA GLY A 196 10.71 -9.60 7.49
C GLY A 196 10.67 -10.39 6.18
N VAL A 197 9.49 -10.80 5.71
CA VAL A 197 9.31 -11.67 4.55
C VAL A 197 8.46 -10.95 3.50
N PRO A 198 9.01 -10.67 2.30
CA PRO A 198 8.25 -10.12 1.19
C PRO A 198 7.05 -11.02 0.83
N GLY A 199 5.87 -10.41 0.65
CA GLY A 199 4.66 -11.14 0.31
C GLY A 199 4.07 -12.01 1.43
N TRP A 200 4.52 -11.85 2.68
CA TRP A 200 3.84 -12.46 3.81
C TRP A 200 2.41 -11.91 3.90
N THR A 201 1.43 -12.82 3.89
CA THR A 201 0.02 -12.46 3.94
C THR A 201 -0.63 -13.07 5.18
N LEU A 202 -1.47 -12.28 5.84
CA LEU A 202 -2.29 -12.73 6.95
C LEU A 202 -3.68 -13.09 6.46
N GLY A 203 -4.32 -14.08 7.07
CA GLY A 203 -5.71 -14.40 6.76
C GLY A 203 -6.67 -13.31 7.28
N ILE A 204 -7.68 -12.95 6.50
CA ILE A 204 -8.68 -11.95 6.89
C ILE A 204 -9.37 -12.30 8.22
N ASN A 205 -9.62 -13.59 8.46
CA ASN A 205 -10.21 -14.06 9.72
C ASN A 205 -9.30 -13.87 10.93
N SER A 206 -7.97 -13.91 10.73
CA SER A 206 -7.01 -13.65 11.79
C SER A 206 -7.09 -12.19 12.23
N LEU A 207 -7.28 -11.26 11.29
CA LEU A 207 -7.42 -9.84 11.57
C LEU A 207 -8.60 -9.56 12.51
N TYR A 208 -9.77 -10.14 12.23
CA TYR A 208 -10.96 -9.99 13.08
C TYR A 208 -10.75 -10.54 14.50
N LYS A 209 -10.11 -11.71 14.61
CA LYS A 209 -9.87 -12.36 15.91
C LYS A 209 -8.89 -11.61 16.80
N ILE A 210 -7.97 -10.85 16.21
CA ILE A 210 -6.90 -10.19 16.95
C ILE A 210 -7.40 -8.98 17.72
N THR A 211 -8.39 -8.24 17.19
CA THR A 211 -9.01 -7.13 17.90
C THR A 211 -9.64 -7.60 19.22
N ASP A 212 -10.33 -8.74 19.21
CA ASP A 212 -10.91 -9.34 20.41
C ASP A 212 -9.83 -9.75 21.42
N LYS A 213 -8.76 -10.42 20.95
CA LYS A 213 -7.63 -10.81 21.81
C LYS A 213 -6.89 -9.61 22.41
N LEU A 214 -6.72 -8.53 21.65
CA LEU A 214 -6.14 -7.29 22.17
C LEU A 214 -7.02 -6.70 23.29
N TYR A 215 -8.34 -6.78 23.12
CA TYR A 215 -9.29 -6.31 24.13
C TYR A 215 -9.26 -7.15 25.41
N GLU A 216 -9.06 -8.46 25.31
CA GLU A 216 -8.83 -9.34 26.49
C GLU A 216 -7.62 -8.88 27.33
N LEU A 217 -6.59 -8.32 26.68
CA LEU A 217 -5.39 -7.80 27.34
C LEU A 217 -5.48 -6.33 27.74
N LYS A 218 -6.64 -5.67 27.56
CA LYS A 218 -6.80 -4.21 27.70
C LYS A 218 -6.15 -3.64 28.96
N GLU A 219 -6.43 -4.18 30.13
CA GLU A 219 -5.89 -3.63 31.40
C GLU A 219 -4.38 -3.81 31.54
N GLN A 220 -3.82 -4.87 30.99
CA GLN A 220 -2.39 -5.12 30.99
C GLN A 220 -1.69 -4.20 29.98
N LEU A 221 -2.31 -4.03 28.81
CA LEU A 221 -1.82 -3.18 27.73
C LEU A 221 -1.81 -1.70 28.14
N GLU A 222 -2.87 -1.20 28.75
CA GLU A 222 -2.91 0.17 29.28
C GLU A 222 -1.82 0.42 30.32
N ARG A 223 -1.62 -0.52 31.25
CA ARG A 223 -0.56 -0.42 32.28
C ARG A 223 0.82 -0.42 31.66
N HIS A 224 1.06 -1.30 30.68
CA HIS A 224 2.31 -1.34 29.92
C HIS A 224 2.57 0.00 29.23
N LEU A 225 1.60 0.51 28.48
CA LEU A 225 1.71 1.78 27.78
C LEU A 225 1.93 2.97 28.73
N CYS A 226 1.22 3.02 29.87
CA CYS A 226 1.45 4.05 30.89
C CYS A 226 2.90 4.01 31.39
N SER A 227 3.39 2.83 31.77
CA SER A 227 4.75 2.69 32.30
C SER A 227 5.82 3.04 31.26
N VAL A 228 5.66 2.59 30.02
CA VAL A 228 6.63 2.87 28.96
C VAL A 228 6.64 4.36 28.62
N THR A 229 5.47 4.99 28.47
CA THR A 229 5.40 6.44 28.19
C THR A 229 5.90 7.29 29.35
N ASP A 230 5.63 6.90 30.60
CA ASP A 230 6.16 7.59 31.78
C ASP A 230 7.68 7.59 31.79
N ASN A 231 8.29 6.45 31.48
CA ASN A 231 9.74 6.33 31.42
C ASN A 231 10.34 7.08 30.22
N LEU A 232 9.71 6.99 29.03
CA LEU A 232 10.21 7.64 27.81
C LEU A 232 10.21 9.16 27.90
N PHE A 233 9.22 9.74 28.57
CA PHE A 233 9.01 11.19 28.64
C PHE A 233 9.21 11.77 30.05
N ASN A 234 9.63 10.96 31.02
CA ASN A 234 9.79 11.33 32.43
C ASN A 234 8.55 12.04 33.01
N ILE A 235 7.38 11.44 32.80
CA ILE A 235 6.09 12.06 33.10
C ILE A 235 5.79 11.99 34.60
N ASP A 236 5.34 13.11 35.16
CA ASP A 236 5.09 13.21 36.60
C ASP A 236 3.67 12.83 37.05
N ASN A 237 2.71 12.75 36.12
CA ASN A 237 1.32 12.35 36.35
C ASN A 237 0.61 13.17 37.44
N LYS A 238 0.93 14.47 37.54
CA LYS A 238 0.30 15.39 38.51
C LYS A 238 -1.08 15.89 38.11
N LEU A 239 -1.41 15.84 36.82
CA LEU A 239 -2.70 16.30 36.30
C LEU A 239 -3.37 15.17 35.52
N MET A 240 -4.60 14.86 35.89
CA MET A 240 -5.44 13.86 35.25
C MET A 240 -6.73 14.52 34.77
N LEU A 241 -6.95 14.52 33.46
CA LEU A 241 -8.15 15.07 32.85
C LEU A 241 -9.11 13.92 32.58
N PHE A 242 -10.32 14.02 33.13
CA PHE A 242 -11.38 13.05 32.92
C PHE A 242 -12.49 13.64 32.06
N ASP A 243 -12.82 12.94 30.97
CA ASP A 243 -13.95 13.29 30.12
C ASP A 243 -14.76 12.04 29.73
N LEU A 244 -16.04 12.28 29.47
CA LEU A 244 -16.97 11.29 28.92
C LEU A 244 -17.38 11.72 27.53
N THR A 245 -17.14 10.86 26.55
CA THR A 245 -17.61 11.05 25.18
C THR A 245 -18.55 9.91 24.78
N ASN A 246 -19.39 10.13 23.78
CA ASN A 246 -20.28 9.09 23.25
C ASN A 246 -20.04 8.88 21.77
N PHE A 247 -20.21 7.63 21.34
CA PHE A 247 -20.19 7.23 19.94
C PHE A 247 -21.48 6.48 19.64
N TYR A 248 -22.02 6.65 18.44
CA TYR A 248 -23.22 5.96 17.98
C TYR A 248 -22.90 4.97 16.87
N PHE A 249 -23.84 4.05 16.65
CA PHE A 249 -23.75 3.09 15.56
C PHE A 249 -24.78 3.43 14.48
N GLU A 250 -24.35 3.43 13.22
CA GLU A 250 -25.25 3.45 12.06
C GLU A 250 -25.99 2.11 11.88
N GLY A 251 -25.40 1.01 12.37
CA GLY A 251 -26.05 -0.31 12.39
C GLY A 251 -27.01 -0.48 13.57
N SER A 252 -28.00 -1.37 13.41
CA SER A 252 -29.08 -1.56 14.38
C SER A 252 -28.65 -2.04 15.79
N LYS A 253 -27.50 -2.74 15.89
CA LYS A 253 -26.96 -3.33 17.13
C LYS A 253 -28.03 -4.02 18.00
N ARG A 254 -28.92 -4.79 17.36
CA ARG A 254 -30.06 -5.45 18.02
C ARG A 254 -29.63 -6.35 19.18
N ASN A 255 -28.55 -7.11 18.98
CA ASN A 255 -28.04 -8.09 19.95
C ASN A 255 -26.97 -7.52 20.90
N SER A 256 -26.84 -6.21 21.00
CA SER A 256 -25.89 -5.59 21.93
C SER A 256 -26.61 -5.23 23.23
N ASP A 257 -26.14 -5.81 24.34
CA ASP A 257 -26.67 -5.51 25.67
C ASP A 257 -26.22 -4.11 26.14
N LYS A 258 -25.01 -3.71 25.75
CA LYS A 258 -24.34 -2.48 26.19
C LYS A 258 -24.76 -1.24 25.40
N ALA A 259 -25.07 -1.40 24.11
CA ALA A 259 -25.49 -0.29 23.27
C ALA A 259 -26.95 0.08 23.56
N LYS A 260 -27.19 1.31 24.03
CA LYS A 260 -28.51 1.83 24.43
C LYS A 260 -28.80 3.16 23.73
N PHE A 261 -30.08 3.49 23.58
CA PHE A 261 -30.47 4.84 23.17
C PHE A 261 -30.19 5.82 24.31
N GLY A 262 -29.75 7.03 23.97
CA GLY A 262 -29.35 8.05 24.93
C GLY A 262 -29.25 9.42 24.28
N ARG A 263 -28.95 10.43 25.09
CA ARG A 263 -28.74 11.80 24.63
C ARG A 263 -27.38 11.89 23.95
N SER A 264 -27.36 11.80 22.62
CA SER A 264 -26.13 11.96 21.82
C SER A 264 -25.59 13.39 21.93
N LYS A 265 -24.26 13.55 21.96
CA LYS A 265 -23.63 14.87 21.79
C LYS A 265 -23.92 15.45 20.40
N GLU A 266 -24.15 14.59 19.40
CA GLU A 266 -24.57 14.95 18.04
C GLU A 266 -26.09 15.14 17.88
N LYS A 267 -26.85 15.13 18.98
CA LYS A 267 -28.31 15.32 19.01
C LYS A 267 -29.13 14.29 18.20
N ARG A 268 -28.54 13.14 17.87
CA ARG A 268 -29.24 11.98 17.30
C ARG A 268 -29.92 11.15 18.39
N SER A 269 -31.18 10.79 18.16
CA SER A 269 -32.00 9.92 19.03
C SER A 269 -32.35 8.57 18.38
N ASP A 270 -32.06 8.42 17.09
CA ASP A 270 -32.39 7.27 16.26
C ASP A 270 -31.34 6.15 16.28
N CYS A 271 -30.15 6.43 16.84
CA CYS A 271 -29.06 5.48 16.95
C CYS A 271 -28.76 5.07 18.38
N LYS A 272 -28.48 3.78 18.58
CA LYS A 272 -27.89 3.27 19.83
C LYS A 272 -26.46 3.80 19.97
N GLN A 273 -26.07 4.08 21.21
CA GLN A 273 -24.81 4.67 21.59
C GLN A 273 -24.04 3.79 22.57
N LEU A 274 -22.75 4.07 22.71
CA LEU A 274 -21.89 3.70 23.82
C LEU A 274 -21.22 4.95 24.37
N VAL A 275 -20.91 4.92 25.66
CA VAL A 275 -20.14 5.98 26.31
C VAL A 275 -18.70 5.50 26.48
N LEU A 276 -17.72 6.32 26.11
CA LEU A 276 -16.31 6.12 26.41
C LEU A 276 -15.95 7.06 27.56
N ALA A 277 -15.57 6.47 28.69
CA ALA A 277 -14.88 7.18 29.75
C ALA A 277 -13.38 7.15 29.48
N LEU A 278 -12.77 8.34 29.44
CA LEU A 278 -11.36 8.49 29.13
C LEU A 278 -10.69 9.37 30.19
N CYS A 279 -9.54 8.91 30.69
CA CYS A 279 -8.66 9.72 31.51
C CYS A 279 -7.32 9.86 30.80
N ILE A 280 -6.86 11.10 30.62
CA ILE A 280 -5.57 11.43 30.03
C ILE A 280 -4.73 12.27 31.00
N ASN A 281 -3.42 12.28 30.82
CA ASN A 281 -2.54 13.24 31.50
C ASN A 281 -2.42 14.57 30.71
N LYS A 282 -1.65 15.52 31.23
CA LYS A 282 -1.37 16.81 30.56
C LYS A 282 -0.69 16.67 29.19
N GLU A 283 0.10 15.61 28.98
CA GLU A 283 0.74 15.31 27.68
C GLU A 283 -0.21 14.66 26.66
N GLY A 284 -1.44 14.29 27.05
CA GLY A 284 -2.42 13.66 26.16
C GLY A 284 -2.34 12.13 26.05
N PHE A 285 -1.49 11.47 26.85
CA PHE A 285 -1.45 10.01 26.96
C PHE A 285 -2.63 9.48 27.77
N ILE A 286 -3.24 8.43 27.25
CA ILE A 286 -4.36 7.72 27.90
C ILE A 286 -3.85 6.96 29.12
N ARG A 287 -4.40 7.29 30.29
CA ARG A 287 -4.11 6.64 31.57
C ARG A 287 -5.15 5.61 31.97
N TYR A 288 -6.37 5.79 31.48
CA TYR A 288 -7.47 4.87 31.68
C TYR A 288 -8.50 5.07 30.56
N SER A 289 -9.06 3.98 30.08
CA SER A 289 -10.24 4.00 29.23
C SER A 289 -11.28 3.01 29.73
N SER A 290 -12.56 3.27 29.50
CA SER A 290 -13.61 2.28 29.73
C SER A 290 -14.79 2.53 28.82
N ILE A 291 -15.28 1.46 28.21
CA ILE A 291 -16.54 1.50 27.45
C ILE A 291 -17.67 1.23 28.42
N LEU A 292 -18.68 2.08 28.42
CA LEU A 292 -19.85 2.05 29.29
C LEU A 292 -21.12 1.94 28.46
N GLU A 293 -22.25 1.65 29.11
CA GLU A 293 -23.55 1.58 28.43
C GLU A 293 -23.94 2.94 27.86
N GLY A 294 -24.64 2.95 26.72
CA GLY A 294 -24.97 4.19 25.98
C GLY A 294 -25.81 5.22 26.74
N ASN A 295 -26.50 4.79 27.79
CA ASN A 295 -27.31 5.63 28.68
C ASN A 295 -26.68 5.82 30.06
N THR A 296 -25.39 5.46 30.22
CA THR A 296 -24.69 5.65 31.49
C THR A 296 -24.60 7.14 31.78
N ALA A 297 -25.21 7.56 32.88
CA ALA A 297 -25.10 8.92 33.36
C ALA A 297 -23.68 9.17 33.88
N ASP A 298 -23.20 10.40 33.65
CA ASP A 298 -21.87 10.89 33.99
C ASP A 298 -21.35 10.46 35.38
N PRO A 299 -22.15 10.52 36.47
CA PRO A 299 -21.64 10.24 37.82
C PRO A 299 -21.22 8.78 38.07
N LYS A 300 -21.83 7.80 37.38
CA LYS A 300 -21.61 6.37 37.69
C LYS A 300 -20.27 5.82 37.18
N SER A 301 -19.58 6.57 36.33
CA SER A 301 -18.36 6.14 35.62
C SER A 301 -17.07 6.36 36.41
N LEU A 302 -17.07 7.36 37.30
CA LEU A 302 -15.90 7.88 38.00
C LEU A 302 -15.32 6.94 39.07
N PRO A 303 -16.13 6.21 39.87
CA PRO A 303 -15.58 5.34 40.92
C PRO A 303 -14.60 4.29 40.39
N ASN A 304 -14.95 3.64 39.29
CA ASN A 304 -14.10 2.64 38.63
C ASN A 304 -12.80 3.25 38.11
N MET A 305 -12.85 4.47 37.58
CA MET A 305 -11.65 5.19 37.15
C MET A 305 -10.73 5.47 38.34
N ILE A 306 -11.25 6.04 39.44
CA ILE A 306 -10.44 6.40 40.61
C ILE A 306 -9.79 5.16 41.22
N ASP A 307 -10.53 4.07 41.38
CA ASP A 307 -9.98 2.81 41.90
C ASP A 307 -8.87 2.26 41.01
N THR A 308 -9.04 2.39 39.69
CA THR A 308 -8.05 1.95 38.71
C THR A 308 -6.81 2.83 38.72
N LEU A 309 -6.98 4.16 38.80
CA LEU A 309 -5.88 5.11 38.93
C LEU A 309 -5.11 4.92 40.24
N ALA A 310 -5.79 4.66 41.35
CA ALA A 310 -5.18 4.42 42.66
C ALA A 310 -4.28 3.18 42.64
N LYS A 311 -4.72 2.11 41.98
CA LYS A 311 -3.90 0.89 41.80
C LYS A 311 -2.68 1.12 40.90
N ARG A 312 -2.79 2.04 39.94
CA ARG A 312 -1.75 2.30 38.92
C ARG A 312 -0.72 3.32 39.38
N ASN A 313 -1.10 4.28 40.23
CA ASN A 313 -0.23 5.34 40.76
C ASN A 313 -0.27 5.42 42.30
N PRO A 314 0.15 4.37 43.03
CA PRO A 314 0.05 4.32 44.49
C PRO A 314 0.91 5.37 45.21
N SER A 315 2.01 5.82 44.60
CA SER A 315 3.03 6.65 45.27
C SER A 315 2.79 8.17 45.18
N ARG A 316 1.79 8.65 44.44
CA ARG A 316 1.59 10.09 44.15
C ARG A 316 0.16 10.61 44.29
N THR A 317 -0.73 9.85 44.94
CA THR A 317 -2.16 10.19 44.99
C THR A 317 -2.44 11.61 45.53
N LYS A 318 -1.72 12.04 46.58
CA LYS A 318 -1.85 13.38 47.18
C LYS A 318 -1.37 14.55 46.31
N ASP A 319 -0.51 14.27 45.32
CA ASP A 319 0.04 15.28 44.41
C ASP A 319 -0.67 15.28 43.05
N THR A 320 -1.64 14.39 42.86
CA THR A 320 -2.42 14.28 41.63
C THR A 320 -3.73 15.07 41.74
N LEU A 321 -3.93 15.98 40.80
CA LEU A 321 -5.16 16.75 40.59
C LEU A 321 -6.02 16.10 39.52
N VAL A 322 -7.24 15.71 39.87
CA VAL A 322 -8.26 15.20 38.94
C VAL A 322 -9.15 16.36 38.48
N VAL A 323 -9.13 16.64 37.18
CA VAL A 323 -9.98 17.64 36.56
C VAL A 323 -11.16 16.96 35.88
N MET A 324 -12.37 17.41 36.16
CA MET A 324 -13.59 16.86 35.55
C MET A 324 -14.63 17.94 35.30
N ASP A 325 -15.53 17.66 34.35
CA ASP A 325 -16.67 18.53 34.06
C ASP A 325 -17.74 18.47 35.17
N ALA A 326 -18.55 19.52 35.26
CA ALA A 326 -19.66 19.66 36.20
C ALA A 326 -20.66 18.50 36.14
N GLY A 327 -20.86 17.89 34.97
CA GLY A 327 -21.76 16.74 34.81
C GLY A 327 -21.37 15.54 35.69
N VAL A 328 -20.07 15.35 35.90
CA VAL A 328 -19.49 14.21 36.64
C VAL A 328 -19.26 14.53 38.12
N ALA A 329 -19.12 15.81 38.48
CA ALA A 329 -18.83 16.28 39.83
C ALA A 329 -20.08 16.27 40.75
N THR A 330 -20.55 15.08 41.15
CA THR A 330 -21.53 14.93 42.25
C THR A 330 -20.81 14.87 43.60
N GLU A 331 -21.51 15.20 44.69
CA GLU A 331 -20.91 15.20 46.02
C GLU A 331 -20.30 13.83 46.38
N GLU A 332 -20.99 12.73 46.07
CA GLU A 332 -20.49 11.38 46.34
C GLU A 332 -19.18 11.09 45.59
N ASN A 333 -19.06 11.61 44.36
CA ASN A 333 -17.86 11.48 43.55
C ASN A 333 -16.70 12.31 44.10
N LEU A 334 -16.97 13.54 44.54
CA LEU A 334 -15.98 14.43 45.15
C LEU A 334 -15.47 13.87 46.49
N GLU A 335 -16.36 13.36 47.32
CA GLU A 335 -16.02 12.65 48.56
C GLU A 335 -15.16 11.41 48.27
N LEU A 336 -15.50 10.64 47.23
CA LEU A 336 -14.73 9.46 46.84
C LEU A 336 -13.30 9.83 46.42
N ILE A 337 -13.12 10.89 45.64
CA ILE A 337 -11.80 11.38 45.22
C ILE A 337 -10.96 11.76 46.45
N LYS A 338 -11.54 12.55 47.37
CA LYS A 338 -10.89 12.96 48.62
C LYS A 338 -10.53 11.76 49.50
N LYS A 339 -11.45 10.81 49.66
CA LYS A 339 -11.24 9.58 50.44
C LYS A 339 -10.09 8.74 49.89
N LYS A 340 -9.88 8.76 48.57
CA LYS A 340 -8.78 8.07 47.89
C LYS A 340 -7.47 8.87 47.91
N GLY A 341 -7.48 10.07 48.49
CA GLY A 341 -6.31 10.91 48.70
C GLY A 341 -5.95 11.79 47.51
N TYR A 342 -6.85 11.97 46.54
CA TYR A 342 -6.64 12.83 45.38
C TYR A 342 -7.18 14.24 45.61
N ASN A 343 -6.60 15.22 44.92
CA ASN A 343 -7.18 16.55 44.79
C ASN A 343 -8.11 16.59 43.57
N TYR A 344 -9.09 17.50 43.55
CA TYR A 344 -9.93 17.71 42.38
C TYR A 344 -10.08 19.19 42.00
N LEU A 345 -10.36 19.40 40.73
CA LEU A 345 -10.83 20.66 40.16
C LEU A 345 -12.07 20.36 39.30
N CYS A 346 -13.18 21.02 39.60
CA CYS A 346 -14.42 20.88 38.84
C CYS A 346 -15.18 22.19 38.79
N VAL A 347 -16.04 22.34 37.79
CA VAL A 347 -17.00 23.45 37.73
C VAL A 347 -18.19 23.13 38.63
N SER A 348 -18.61 24.11 39.44
CA SER A 348 -19.78 23.97 40.31
C SER A 348 -21.05 23.78 39.48
N ARG A 349 -21.90 22.82 39.89
CA ARG A 349 -23.22 22.60 39.29
C ARG A 349 -24.27 23.61 39.75
N THR A 350 -24.05 24.26 40.88
CA THR A 350 -24.93 25.25 41.51
C THR A 350 -24.40 26.66 41.30
N GLN A 351 -25.31 27.63 41.10
CA GLN A 351 -24.94 29.05 41.13
C GLN A 351 -24.36 29.39 42.50
N MET A 352 -23.21 30.09 42.53
CA MET A 352 -22.46 30.49 43.74
C MET A 352 -23.20 31.53 44.61
N LYS A 353 -24.52 31.48 44.74
CA LYS A 353 -25.26 32.41 45.59
C LYS A 353 -25.16 32.07 47.09
N ASP A 354 -24.91 30.80 47.43
CA ASP A 354 -24.90 30.30 48.81
C ASP A 354 -23.67 29.44 49.15
N CYS A 355 -22.48 29.80 48.65
CA CYS A 355 -21.24 29.15 49.11
C CYS A 355 -20.81 29.74 50.46
N MET A 356 -21.17 29.07 51.55
CA MET A 356 -20.53 29.29 52.85
C MET A 356 -19.10 28.72 52.76
N LEU A 357 -18.11 29.61 52.67
CA LEU A 357 -16.71 29.23 52.80
C LEU A 357 -16.50 28.75 54.25
N SER A 358 -15.91 27.59 54.45
CA SER A 358 -15.45 27.21 55.80
C SER A 358 -14.37 28.17 56.26
N ASP A 359 -14.40 28.57 57.54
CA ASP A 359 -13.50 29.57 58.12
C ASP A 359 -11.99 29.29 57.90
N ASP A 360 -11.62 28.03 57.63
CA ASP A 360 -10.24 27.58 57.42
C ASP A 360 -9.71 27.69 55.97
N ASN A 361 -10.54 28.09 54.99
CA ASN A 361 -10.14 28.06 53.57
C ASN A 361 -9.76 29.44 53.01
N LYS A 362 -8.53 29.55 52.48
CA LYS A 362 -8.06 30.74 51.76
C LYS A 362 -8.72 30.82 50.38
N SER A 363 -9.49 31.88 50.13
CA SER A 363 -9.99 32.19 48.79
C SER A 363 -8.92 32.92 47.97
N VAL A 364 -8.78 32.55 46.70
CA VAL A 364 -7.92 33.26 45.74
C VAL A 364 -8.80 33.67 44.57
N THR A 365 -8.96 34.98 44.35
CA THR A 365 -9.67 35.51 43.19
C THR A 365 -8.69 35.67 42.05
N VAL A 366 -8.90 34.92 40.96
CA VAL A 366 -8.14 35.08 39.72
C VAL A 366 -8.92 36.00 38.80
N MET A 367 -8.34 37.13 38.42
CA MET A 367 -8.91 38.03 37.42
C MET A 367 -8.34 37.69 36.04
N ASP A 368 -9.18 37.77 35.01
CA ASP A 368 -8.73 37.62 33.63
C ASP A 368 -7.77 38.77 33.27
N ALA A 369 -6.71 38.45 32.51
CA ALA A 369 -5.69 39.40 32.09
C ALA A 369 -6.21 40.40 31.03
N HIS A 370 -7.36 40.11 30.43
CA HIS A 370 -8.03 40.98 29.48
C HIS A 370 -9.12 41.80 30.17
N ARG A 371 -8.72 42.98 30.66
CA ARG A 371 -9.63 44.12 30.89
C ARG A 371 -9.27 45.25 29.96
#